data_AF-A0A1I6SHJ7-F1
#
_entry.id   AF-A0A1I6SHJ7-F1
#
_cell.length_a   1.000
_cell.length_b   1.000
_cell.length_c   1.000
_cell.angle_alpha   90.00
_cell.angle_beta   90.00
_cell.angle_gamma   90.00
#
_symmetry.space_group_name_H-M   'P 1'
#
loop_
_entity.id
_entity.type
_entity.pdbx_description
1 polymer ?
#
loop_
_entity_poly.entity_id
_entity_poly.type
_entity_poly.pdbx_seq_one_letter_code
_entity_poly.pdbx_strand_id
1 'polypeptide(L)'
;MQIETIELSQIDFRALDVQKVVRARYGKQDHSRWIFSTRSEASANGSRLFYKVWNRNHIRRDNLLAALESGFYDSSTVPALRALIFSGGLCRGYVMEECFKSRKKDKSFFDLVAQRTAETRYFAVQFGQAHTMEWQGQPSMIDLEGVYPVADLHLVRAHFSAFASADYAMLVESLFREQSKAADFPVGDLPLEQHHSWLHQPFRKSLQTARKYQGKALSKLFPRHGLIER
;
A
#
# COMPACT_ATOMS: atom_id res chain seq x y z
N MET A 1 1.17 8.43 12.21
CA MET A 1 2.20 7.58 11.56
C MET A 1 3.18 8.46 10.83
N GLN A 2 4.48 8.29 11.03
CA GLN A 2 5.50 8.95 10.20
C GLN A 2 5.93 7.94 9.12
N ILE A 3 5.66 8.26 7.86
CA ILE A 3 6.05 7.43 6.72
C ILE A 3 7.18 8.14 6.00
N GLU A 4 8.32 7.49 5.88
CA GLU A 4 9.46 8.01 5.14
C GLU A 4 9.28 7.83 3.64
N THR A 5 10.07 8.57 2.87
CA THR A 5 10.16 8.42 1.42
C THR A 5 11.58 8.07 1.06
N ILE A 6 11.77 6.97 0.34
CA ILE A 6 13.08 6.51 -0.13
C ILE A 6 13.09 6.39 -1.65
N GLU A 7 14.16 6.84 -2.29
CA GLU A 7 14.35 6.61 -3.72
C GLU A 7 14.88 5.20 -3.95
N LEU A 8 14.37 4.52 -4.97
CA LEU A 8 14.72 3.15 -5.31
C LEU A 8 16.23 2.98 -5.55
N SER A 9 16.89 4.02 -6.06
CA SER A 9 18.34 4.05 -6.28
C SER A 9 19.16 4.11 -4.98
N GLN A 10 18.55 4.41 -3.84
CA GLN A 10 19.20 4.43 -2.53
C GLN A 10 19.21 3.04 -1.87
N ILE A 11 18.47 2.07 -2.41
CA ILE A 11 18.38 0.72 -1.85
C ILE A 11 19.50 -0.14 -2.42
N ASP A 12 20.43 -0.58 -1.57
CA ASP A 12 21.41 -1.60 -1.95
C ASP A 12 20.78 -3.00 -1.84
N PHE A 13 20.21 -3.47 -2.95
CA PHE A 13 19.61 -4.81 -3.02
C PHE A 13 20.60 -5.95 -2.81
N ARG A 14 21.92 -5.72 -2.92
CA ARG A 14 22.94 -6.77 -2.68
C ARG A 14 23.11 -7.08 -1.20
N ALA A 15 22.75 -6.12 -0.35
CA ALA A 15 22.75 -6.27 1.10
C ALA A 15 21.48 -6.94 1.65
N LEU A 16 20.47 -7.17 0.80
CA LEU A 16 19.19 -7.75 1.18
C LEU A 16 19.07 -9.23 0.78
N ASP A 17 18.23 -9.96 1.50
CA ASP A 17 17.86 -11.32 1.16
C ASP A 17 16.58 -11.34 0.34
N VAL A 18 16.56 -12.12 -0.75
CA VAL A 18 15.37 -12.29 -1.58
C VAL A 18 14.41 -13.26 -0.88
N GLN A 19 13.22 -12.77 -0.53
CA GLN A 19 12.16 -13.58 0.10
C GLN A 19 11.19 -14.12 -0.94
N LYS A 20 10.86 -13.31 -1.96
CA LYS A 20 9.93 -13.71 -3.02
C LYS A 20 10.19 -12.97 -4.31
N VAL A 21 10.01 -13.68 -5.42
CA VAL A 21 9.99 -13.11 -6.76
C VAL A 21 8.72 -13.56 -7.45
N VAL A 22 7.95 -12.61 -7.96
CA VAL A 22 6.81 -12.88 -8.84
C VAL A 22 7.05 -12.16 -10.16
N ARG A 23 7.05 -12.91 -11.25
CA ARG A 23 7.10 -12.40 -12.62
C ARG A 23 5.86 -12.89 -13.33
N ALA A 24 4.83 -12.05 -13.34
CA ALA A 24 3.51 -12.44 -13.83
C ALA A 24 2.92 -11.32 -14.68
N ARG A 25 2.36 -11.70 -15.83
CA ARG A 25 1.60 -10.82 -16.71
C ARG A 25 0.32 -11.53 -17.11
N TYR A 26 -0.79 -10.80 -17.07
CA TYR A 26 -2.11 -11.28 -17.48
C TYR A 26 -2.64 -10.33 -18.54
N GLY A 27 -2.59 -10.75 -19.81
CA GLY A 27 -2.78 -9.85 -20.94
C GLY A 27 -1.79 -8.67 -20.87
N LYS A 28 -2.32 -7.45 -20.85
CA LYS A 28 -1.52 -6.22 -20.75
C LYS A 28 -1.14 -5.85 -19.31
N GLN A 29 -1.73 -6.49 -18.30
CA GLN A 29 -1.49 -6.16 -16.90
C GLN A 29 -0.17 -6.77 -16.41
N ASP A 30 0.65 -5.95 -15.76
CA ASP A 30 1.86 -6.38 -15.08
C ASP A 30 1.61 -6.52 -13.58
N HIS A 31 1.92 -7.70 -13.04
CA HIS A 31 1.78 -8.06 -11.62
C HIS A 31 3.13 -8.43 -10.99
N SER A 32 4.22 -8.10 -11.69
CA SER A 32 5.58 -8.44 -11.30
C SER A 32 6.03 -7.63 -10.09
N ARG A 33 6.56 -8.34 -9.09
CA ARG A 33 6.96 -7.79 -7.79
C ARG A 33 8.00 -8.65 -7.10
N TRP A 34 8.74 -8.02 -6.20
CA TRP A 34 9.80 -8.62 -5.42
C TRP A 34 9.59 -8.29 -3.95
N ILE A 35 9.93 -9.25 -3.09
CA ILE A 35 9.99 -9.04 -1.65
C ILE A 35 11.40 -9.36 -1.21
N PHE A 36 12.02 -8.40 -0.53
CA PHE A 36 13.33 -8.54 0.08
C PHE A 36 13.22 -8.31 1.59
N SER A 37 14.21 -8.75 2.34
CA SER A 37 14.34 -8.42 3.75
C SER A 37 15.78 -8.09 4.13
N THR A 38 15.96 -7.36 5.23
CA THR A 38 17.29 -7.19 5.84
C THR A 38 17.77 -8.52 6.42
N ARG A 39 19.09 -8.75 6.41
CA ARG A 39 19.70 -9.96 6.99
C ARG A 39 19.60 -10.00 8.51
N SER A 40 19.77 -8.85 9.14
CA SER A 40 19.64 -8.65 10.57
C SER A 40 18.54 -7.64 10.89
N GLU A 41 18.28 -7.46 12.18
CA GLU A 41 17.50 -6.36 12.72
C GLU A 41 18.07 -5.02 12.21
N ALA A 42 17.19 -4.18 11.70
CA ALA A 42 17.56 -2.93 11.04
C ALA A 42 16.56 -1.79 11.31
N SER A 43 15.39 -2.09 11.89
CA SER A 43 14.45 -1.07 12.33
C SER A 43 14.90 -0.45 13.67
N ALA A 44 14.37 0.74 13.99
CA ALA A 44 14.60 1.38 15.28
C ALA A 44 14.14 0.51 16.48
N ASN A 45 13.23 -0.44 16.23
CA ASN A 45 12.67 -1.33 17.24
C ASN A 45 13.38 -2.71 17.29
N GLY A 46 14.53 -2.86 16.64
CA GLY A 46 15.23 -4.15 16.60
C GLY A 46 14.47 -5.21 15.79
N SER A 47 13.81 -4.82 14.71
CA SER A 47 13.09 -5.76 13.82
C SER A 47 13.72 -5.77 12.44
N ARG A 48 13.54 -6.86 11.70
CA ARG A 48 13.91 -6.89 10.28
C ARG A 48 12.99 -5.96 9.49
N LEU A 49 13.50 -5.41 8.40
CA LEU A 49 12.70 -4.64 7.45
C LEU A 49 12.43 -5.48 6.20
N PHE A 50 11.21 -5.38 5.69
CA PHE A 50 10.75 -6.03 4.48
C PHE A 50 10.44 -4.98 3.41
N TYR A 51 11.05 -5.15 2.24
CA TYR A 51 10.90 -4.27 1.09
C TYR A 51 10.04 -4.99 0.07
N LYS A 52 8.86 -4.45 -0.22
CA LYS A 52 8.06 -4.88 -1.36
C LYS A 52 8.28 -3.90 -2.48
N VAL A 53 8.82 -4.37 -3.61
CA VAL A 53 9.13 -3.54 -4.78
C VAL A 53 8.35 -4.06 -5.97
N TRP A 54 7.67 -3.17 -6.67
CA TRP A 54 6.90 -3.49 -7.87
C TRP A 54 7.69 -3.14 -9.14
N ASN A 55 7.35 -3.81 -10.24
CA ASN A 55 7.85 -3.35 -11.54
C ASN A 55 7.27 -1.98 -11.89
N ARG A 56 7.95 -1.24 -12.77
CA ARG A 56 7.55 0.14 -13.15
C ARG A 56 6.10 0.21 -13.61
N ASN A 57 5.64 -0.80 -14.34
CA ASN A 57 4.31 -0.84 -14.94
C ASN A 57 3.31 -1.66 -14.12
N HIS A 58 3.61 -1.97 -12.86
CA HIS A 58 2.72 -2.74 -12.02
C HIS A 58 1.34 -2.07 -11.92
N ILE A 59 0.29 -2.85 -12.15
CA ILE A 59 -1.06 -2.33 -12.42
C ILE A 59 -1.70 -1.64 -11.22
N ARG A 60 -1.31 -2.01 -9.98
CA ARG A 60 -1.90 -1.49 -8.73
C ARG A 60 -1.00 -0.54 -7.95
N ARG A 61 0.09 -0.05 -8.55
CA ARG A 61 1.11 0.74 -7.82
C ARG A 61 0.55 2.03 -7.20
N ASP A 62 -0.46 2.62 -7.83
CA ASP A 62 -1.04 3.91 -7.43
C ASP A 62 -2.09 3.74 -6.30
N ASN A 63 -2.59 2.52 -6.10
CA ASN A 63 -3.63 2.21 -5.11
C ASN A 63 -3.16 2.48 -3.67
N LEU A 64 -1.89 2.20 -3.35
CA LEU A 64 -1.34 2.44 -2.02
C LEU A 64 -1.38 3.94 -1.66
N LEU A 65 -1.00 4.81 -2.60
CA LEU A 65 -1.04 6.25 -2.37
C LEU A 65 -2.47 6.74 -2.20
N ALA A 66 -3.38 6.31 -3.07
CA ALA A 66 -4.78 6.69 -2.98
C ALA A 66 -5.42 6.26 -1.64
N ALA A 67 -5.07 5.08 -1.13
CA ALA A 67 -5.56 4.57 0.15
C ALA A 67 -4.97 5.31 1.37
N LEU A 68 -3.72 5.78 1.27
CA LEU A 68 -3.13 6.67 2.29
C LEU A 68 -3.77 8.05 2.26
N GLU A 69 -3.97 8.62 1.07
CA GLU A 69 -4.57 9.94 0.89
C GLU A 69 -6.05 9.97 1.32
N SER A 70 -6.79 8.88 1.16
CA SER A 70 -8.18 8.76 1.62
C SER A 70 -8.31 8.56 3.13
N GLY A 71 -7.22 8.22 3.84
CA GLY A 71 -7.24 7.86 5.25
C GLY A 71 -7.66 6.40 5.51
N PHE A 72 -7.77 5.57 4.48
CA PHE A 72 -8.03 4.13 4.66
C PHE A 72 -6.83 3.47 5.36
N TYR A 73 -5.62 3.85 4.94
CA TYR A 73 -4.38 3.48 5.59
C TYR A 73 -3.92 4.55 6.58
N ASP A 74 -3.77 4.14 7.83
CA ASP A 74 -3.24 4.97 8.91
C ASP A 74 -2.44 4.11 9.91
N SER A 75 -2.08 4.68 11.07
CA SER A 75 -1.37 3.95 12.11
C SER A 75 -2.20 2.83 12.77
N SER A 76 -3.52 2.76 12.60
CA SER A 76 -4.32 1.68 13.16
C SER A 76 -4.51 0.52 12.18
N THR A 77 -4.50 0.77 10.86
CA THR A 77 -4.66 -0.29 9.85
C THR A 77 -3.33 -0.84 9.32
N VAL A 78 -2.28 -0.02 9.25
CA VAL A 78 -0.94 -0.43 8.77
C VAL A 78 0.19 0.02 9.71
N PRO A 79 0.13 -0.31 11.02
CA PRO A 79 1.11 0.15 12.00
C PRO A 79 2.55 -0.28 11.71
N ALA A 80 2.77 -1.33 10.92
CA ALA A 80 4.11 -1.78 10.52
C ALA A 80 4.70 -1.02 9.31
N LEU A 81 3.95 -0.16 8.62
CA LEU A 81 4.43 0.61 7.48
C LEU A 81 5.47 1.67 7.92
N ARG A 82 6.61 1.72 7.22
CA ARG A 82 7.73 2.62 7.55
C ARG A 82 8.07 3.59 6.44
N ALA A 83 8.12 3.11 5.20
CA ALA A 83 8.51 3.96 4.08
C ALA A 83 7.75 3.61 2.80
N LEU A 84 7.67 4.59 1.91
CA LEU A 84 7.27 4.44 0.52
C LEU A 84 8.51 4.51 -0.37
N ILE A 85 8.57 3.63 -1.36
CA ILE A 85 9.68 3.55 -2.31
C ILE A 85 9.26 4.27 -3.59
N PHE A 86 10.04 5.24 -4.04
CA PHE A 86 9.77 5.99 -5.27
C PHE A 86 10.87 5.79 -6.31
N SER A 87 10.54 5.99 -7.59
CA SER A 87 11.54 6.10 -8.66
C SER A 87 10.99 6.99 -9.76
N GLY A 88 11.66 8.12 -9.98
CA GLY A 88 11.22 9.10 -10.99
C GLY A 88 9.80 9.63 -10.73
N GLY A 89 9.47 9.85 -9.45
CA GLY A 89 8.15 10.34 -9.02
C GLY A 89 7.03 9.29 -8.96
N LEU A 90 7.28 8.05 -9.40
CA LEU A 90 6.31 6.97 -9.31
C LEU A 90 6.48 6.16 -8.02
N CYS A 91 5.38 5.80 -7.35
CA CYS A 91 5.42 4.83 -6.27
C CYS A 91 5.79 3.45 -6.83
N ARG A 92 6.83 2.86 -6.26
CA ARG A 92 7.45 1.59 -6.68
C ARG A 92 7.44 0.54 -5.60
N GLY A 93 6.84 0.81 -4.46
CA GLY A 93 6.79 -0.15 -3.37
C GLY A 93 6.72 0.52 -2.01
N TYR A 94 6.98 -0.29 -0.99
CA TYR A 94 6.97 0.15 0.39
C TYR A 94 7.90 -0.71 1.26
N VAL A 95 8.18 -0.20 2.45
CA VAL A 95 8.96 -0.89 3.49
C VAL A 95 8.09 -1.06 4.73
N MET A 96 8.07 -2.28 5.27
CA MET A 96 7.41 -2.60 6.54
C MET A 96 8.39 -3.20 7.52
N GLU A 97 8.13 -3.05 8.81
CA GLU A 97 8.72 -3.92 9.82
C GLU A 97 8.17 -5.35 9.71
N GLU A 98 8.96 -6.31 10.20
CA GLU A 98 8.58 -7.72 10.22
C GLU A 98 7.25 -7.93 10.97
N CYS A 99 6.33 -8.63 10.32
CA CYS A 99 5.07 -9.06 10.90
C CYS A 99 5.03 -10.60 10.97
N PHE A 100 4.27 -11.12 11.92
CA PHE A 100 4.11 -12.54 12.16
C PHE A 100 2.68 -12.99 11.88
N LYS A 101 2.48 -14.24 11.46
CA LYS A 101 1.12 -14.77 11.31
C LYS A 101 0.46 -14.81 12.69
N SER A 102 -0.66 -14.11 12.85
CA SER A 102 -1.41 -14.20 14.10
C SER A 102 -2.04 -15.58 14.23
N ARG A 103 -2.03 -16.13 15.45
CA ARG A 103 -2.70 -17.41 15.77
C ARG A 103 -4.19 -17.23 16.04
N LYS A 104 -4.66 -15.99 16.23
CA LYS A 104 -6.04 -15.67 16.63
C LYS A 104 -6.72 -14.85 15.55
N LYS A 105 -8.04 -15.05 15.41
CA LYS A 105 -8.86 -14.15 14.60
C LYS A 105 -9.10 -12.89 15.42
N ASP A 106 -8.65 -11.74 14.93
CA ASP A 106 -9.00 -10.46 15.53
C ASP A 106 -10.25 -9.90 14.83
N LYS A 107 -11.41 -10.13 15.43
CA LYS A 107 -12.69 -9.60 14.91
C LYS A 107 -12.69 -8.08 14.96
N SER A 108 -12.08 -7.47 15.99
CA SER A 108 -12.07 -6.01 16.16
C SER A 108 -11.30 -5.33 15.02
N PHE A 109 -10.26 -5.97 14.50
CA PHE A 109 -9.54 -5.46 13.34
C PHE A 109 -10.36 -5.52 12.05
N PHE A 110 -11.15 -6.58 11.88
CA PHE A 110 -12.06 -6.67 10.74
C PHE A 110 -13.12 -5.57 10.79
N ASP A 111 -13.69 -5.32 11.97
CA ASP A 111 -14.66 -4.24 12.19
C ASP A 111 -14.03 -2.86 11.93
N LEU A 112 -12.76 -2.65 12.32
CA LEU A 112 -11.99 -1.45 11.99
C LEU A 112 -11.84 -1.24 10.48
N VAL A 113 -11.51 -2.29 9.72
CA VAL A 113 -11.38 -2.19 8.25
C VAL A 113 -12.73 -1.93 7.60
N ALA A 114 -13.81 -2.53 8.10
CA ALA A 114 -15.18 -2.23 7.66
C ALA A 114 -15.57 -0.77 7.94
N GLN A 115 -15.24 -0.26 9.13
CA GLN A 115 -15.45 1.14 9.48
C GLN A 115 -14.68 2.07 8.52
N ARG A 116 -13.38 1.82 8.31
CA ARG A 116 -12.56 2.60 7.35
C ARG A 116 -13.13 2.55 5.95
N THR A 117 -13.73 1.42 5.56
CA THR A 117 -14.37 1.28 4.26
C THR A 117 -15.57 2.22 4.10
N ALA A 118 -16.42 2.29 5.13
CA ALA A 118 -17.58 3.18 5.14
C ALA A 118 -17.18 4.67 5.16
N GLU A 119 -16.18 5.01 5.98
CA GLU A 119 -15.72 6.40 6.17
C GLU A 119 -15.02 6.97 4.92
N THR A 120 -14.16 6.17 4.29
CA THR A 120 -13.26 6.66 3.24
C THR A 120 -13.82 6.41 1.84
N ARG A 121 -14.82 5.52 1.71
CA ARG A 121 -15.33 5.00 0.43
C ARG A 121 -14.23 4.30 -0.38
N TYR A 122 -13.27 3.65 0.30
CA TYR A 122 -12.30 2.72 -0.28
C TYR A 122 -12.48 1.34 0.33
N PHE A 123 -12.26 0.27 -0.42
CA PHE A 123 -12.38 -1.10 0.05
C PHE A 123 -11.17 -1.96 -0.30
N ALA A 124 -10.90 -2.96 0.53
CA ALA A 124 -9.78 -3.88 0.34
C ALA A 124 -10.24 -5.18 -0.34
N VAL A 125 -9.66 -5.52 -1.49
CA VAL A 125 -9.90 -6.79 -2.16
C VAL A 125 -9.12 -7.91 -1.50
N GLN A 126 -9.70 -9.11 -1.52
CA GLN A 126 -9.13 -10.31 -0.93
C GLN A 126 -8.82 -10.15 0.57
N PHE A 127 -9.33 -9.08 1.21
CA PHE A 127 -9.09 -8.81 2.61
C PHE A 127 -9.62 -9.94 3.49
N GLY A 128 -8.72 -10.55 4.24
CA GLY A 128 -8.98 -11.67 5.11
C GLY A 128 -7.72 -12.02 5.91
N GLN A 129 -7.74 -13.20 6.55
CA GLN A 129 -6.67 -13.61 7.46
C GLN A 129 -5.29 -13.70 6.78
N ALA A 130 -5.24 -14.03 5.49
CA ALA A 130 -3.98 -14.12 4.75
C ALA A 130 -3.31 -12.75 4.53
N HIS A 131 -4.07 -11.66 4.64
CA HIS A 131 -3.61 -10.28 4.41
C HIS A 131 -3.56 -9.46 5.71
N THR A 132 -3.72 -10.11 6.86
CA THR A 132 -3.57 -9.50 8.19
C THR A 132 -2.49 -10.26 8.94
N MET A 133 -1.48 -9.55 9.43
CA MET A 133 -0.41 -10.09 10.24
C MET A 133 -0.31 -9.30 11.55
N GLU A 134 0.44 -9.83 12.51
CA GLU A 134 0.67 -9.21 13.81
C GLU A 134 2.04 -8.53 13.83
N TRP A 135 2.07 -7.27 14.24
CA TRP A 135 3.26 -6.46 14.45
C TRP A 135 3.23 -5.92 15.88
N GLN A 136 4.21 -6.30 16.71
CA GLN A 136 4.31 -5.89 18.12
C GLN A 136 3.00 -6.05 18.91
N GLY A 137 2.29 -7.17 18.71
CA GLY A 137 1.02 -7.46 19.38
C GLY A 137 -0.19 -6.72 18.80
N GLN A 138 -0.02 -5.94 17.72
CA GLN A 138 -1.09 -5.24 17.02
C GLN A 138 -1.34 -5.84 15.63
N PRO A 139 -2.58 -5.96 15.18
CA PRO A 139 -2.88 -6.35 13.81
C PRO A 139 -2.41 -5.26 12.81
N SER A 140 -1.92 -5.71 11.66
CA SER A 140 -1.50 -4.87 10.54
C SER A 140 -1.92 -5.50 9.24
N MET A 141 -2.51 -4.71 8.35
CA MET A 141 -2.68 -5.12 6.96
C MET A 141 -1.30 -5.26 6.31
N ILE A 142 -1.19 -6.22 5.40
CA ILE A 142 -0.06 -6.38 4.48
C ILE A 142 -0.61 -6.47 3.05
N ASP A 143 0.25 -6.50 2.04
CA ASP A 143 -0.15 -6.54 0.63
C ASP A 143 -1.02 -5.31 0.24
N LEU A 144 -0.41 -4.13 0.39
CA LEU A 144 -1.15 -2.86 0.47
C LEU A 144 -1.64 -2.30 -0.87
N GLU A 145 -1.40 -2.98 -1.99
CA GLU A 145 -1.90 -2.57 -3.30
C GLU A 145 -3.36 -3.01 -3.57
N GLY A 146 -3.96 -3.77 -2.65
CA GLY A 146 -5.29 -4.36 -2.80
C GLY A 146 -6.47 -3.41 -2.49
N VAL A 147 -6.26 -2.10 -2.35
CA VAL A 147 -7.34 -1.18 -1.96
C VAL A 147 -7.81 -0.35 -3.15
N TYR A 148 -9.13 -0.18 -3.30
CA TYR A 148 -9.78 0.47 -4.43
C TYR A 148 -10.88 1.43 -3.97
N PRO A 149 -11.16 2.51 -4.70
CA PRO A 149 -12.38 3.29 -4.51
C PRO A 149 -13.61 2.42 -4.70
N VAL A 150 -14.65 2.64 -3.89
CA VAL A 150 -15.94 1.93 -4.01
C VAL A 150 -16.54 2.10 -5.41
N ALA A 151 -16.37 3.27 -6.04
CA ALA A 151 -16.79 3.52 -7.42
C ALA A 151 -16.28 2.49 -8.44
N ASP A 152 -15.09 1.91 -8.19
CA ASP A 152 -14.44 0.98 -9.10
C ASP A 152 -14.83 -0.49 -8.84
N LEU A 153 -15.79 -0.74 -7.94
CA LEU A 153 -16.27 -2.09 -7.62
C LEU A 153 -16.67 -2.88 -8.88
N HIS A 154 -17.34 -2.22 -9.82
CA HIS A 154 -17.79 -2.84 -11.06
C HIS A 154 -16.64 -3.36 -11.93
N LEU A 155 -15.48 -2.70 -11.89
CA LEU A 155 -14.27 -3.09 -12.61
C LEU A 155 -13.56 -4.26 -11.91
N VAL A 156 -13.52 -4.22 -10.59
CA VAL A 156 -12.79 -5.19 -9.76
C VAL A 156 -13.52 -6.54 -9.69
N ARG A 157 -14.85 -6.54 -9.54
CA ARG A 157 -15.65 -7.76 -9.37
C ARG A 157 -15.62 -8.70 -10.58
N ALA A 158 -15.34 -8.17 -11.78
CA ALA A 158 -15.26 -8.95 -13.01
C ALA A 158 -14.04 -9.89 -13.05
N HIS A 159 -13.03 -9.63 -12.21
CA HIS A 159 -11.73 -10.30 -12.29
C HIS A 159 -11.32 -11.08 -11.04
N PHE A 160 -12.05 -10.97 -9.91
CA PHE A 160 -11.63 -11.56 -8.63
C PHE A 160 -12.81 -12.08 -7.80
N SER A 161 -12.57 -13.14 -7.01
CA SER A 161 -13.32 -13.39 -5.77
C SER A 161 -12.98 -12.27 -4.78
N ALA A 162 -13.62 -11.11 -4.97
CA ALA A 162 -13.15 -9.83 -4.46
C ALA A 162 -13.11 -9.73 -2.93
N PHE A 163 -13.85 -10.58 -2.22
CA PHE A 163 -14.02 -10.47 -0.76
C PHE A 163 -13.80 -11.81 -0.06
N ALA A 164 -13.17 -11.79 1.11
CA ALA A 164 -13.03 -12.99 1.95
C ALA A 164 -14.18 -13.19 2.95
N SER A 165 -15.16 -12.28 2.98
CA SER A 165 -16.33 -12.34 3.85
C SER A 165 -17.57 -11.82 3.11
N ALA A 166 -18.69 -12.51 3.28
CA ALA A 166 -19.98 -12.12 2.70
C ALA A 166 -20.49 -10.80 3.31
N ASP A 167 -20.31 -10.59 4.62
CA ASP A 167 -20.75 -9.37 5.30
C ASP A 167 -20.01 -8.13 4.78
N TYR A 168 -18.71 -8.26 4.55
CA TYR A 168 -17.91 -7.18 3.97
C TYR A 168 -18.24 -6.94 2.50
N ALA A 169 -18.54 -8.00 1.74
CA ALA A 169 -19.05 -7.85 0.37
C ALA A 169 -20.37 -7.06 0.34
N MET A 170 -21.32 -7.40 1.22
CA MET A 170 -22.60 -6.68 1.31
C MET A 170 -22.42 -5.21 1.68
N LEU A 171 -21.51 -4.89 2.61
CA LEU A 171 -21.16 -3.51 2.94
C LEU A 171 -20.63 -2.75 1.71
N VAL A 172 -19.67 -3.32 0.99
CA VAL A 172 -19.08 -2.64 -0.18
C VAL A 172 -20.12 -2.47 -1.28
N GLU A 173 -20.99 -3.47 -1.49
CA GLU A 173 -22.10 -3.36 -2.45
C GLU A 173 -23.12 -2.29 -2.05
N SER A 174 -23.48 -2.17 -0.77
CA SER A 174 -24.43 -1.15 -0.32
C SER A 174 -23.86 0.25 -0.55
N LEU A 175 -22.60 0.47 -0.19
CA LEU A 175 -21.90 1.74 -0.42
C LEU A 175 -21.81 2.09 -1.90
N PHE A 176 -21.58 1.10 -2.78
CA PHE A 176 -21.55 1.29 -4.22
C PHE A 176 -22.92 1.70 -4.79
N ARG A 177 -24.00 1.07 -4.30
CA ARG A 177 -25.37 1.40 -4.71
C ARG A 177 -25.79 2.79 -4.22
N GLU A 178 -25.42 3.17 -3.00
CA GLU A 178 -25.65 4.51 -2.48
C GLU A 178 -24.98 5.57 -3.36
N GLN A 179 -23.70 5.36 -3.70
CA GLN A 179 -22.95 6.30 -4.52
C GLN A 179 -23.51 6.38 -5.95
N SER A 180 -23.87 5.24 -6.54
CA SER A 180 -24.49 5.19 -7.89
C SER A 180 -25.87 5.83 -7.94
N LYS A 181 -26.63 5.87 -6.83
CA LYS A 181 -27.90 6.59 -6.75
C LYS A 181 -27.72 8.10 -6.59
N ALA A 182 -26.62 8.52 -5.98
CA ALA A 182 -26.32 9.93 -5.75
C ALA A 182 -25.72 10.62 -6.99
N ALA A 183 -25.34 9.87 -8.03
CA ALA A 183 -24.71 10.41 -9.21
C ALA A 183 -25.30 9.79 -10.47
N ASP A 184 -25.84 10.63 -11.37
CA ASP A 184 -26.18 10.27 -12.75
C ASP A 184 -24.90 9.96 -13.54
N PHE A 185 -24.26 8.82 -13.29
CA PHE A 185 -23.09 8.40 -14.05
C PHE A 185 -23.51 7.62 -15.30
N PRO A 186 -23.05 8.01 -16.50
CA PRO A 186 -23.14 7.16 -17.66
C PRO A 186 -22.27 5.93 -17.41
N VAL A 187 -22.88 4.75 -17.48
CA VAL A 187 -22.19 3.45 -17.45
C VAL A 187 -21.39 3.33 -18.75
N GLY A 188 -20.16 3.83 -18.74
CA GLY A 188 -19.19 3.60 -19.80
C GLY A 188 -18.30 2.42 -19.42
N ASP A 189 -18.26 1.39 -20.27
CA ASP A 189 -17.28 0.31 -20.19
C ASP A 189 -15.87 0.89 -20.36
N LEU A 190 -15.22 1.20 -19.24
CA LEU A 190 -13.84 1.63 -19.23
C LEU A 190 -12.99 0.51 -18.61
N PRO A 191 -12.08 -0.10 -19.37
CA PRO A 191 -11.17 -1.10 -18.84
C PRO A 191 -10.38 -0.54 -17.65
N LEU A 192 -9.99 -1.40 -16.70
CA LEU A 192 -9.00 -1.15 -15.63
C LEU A 192 -7.72 -0.40 -16.10
N GLU A 193 -7.47 -0.36 -17.42
CA GLU A 193 -6.43 0.41 -18.08
C GLU A 193 -6.57 1.95 -17.94
N GLN A 194 -7.70 2.51 -17.49
CA GLN A 194 -7.86 3.96 -17.32
C GLN A 194 -7.51 4.53 -15.93
N HIS A 195 -7.04 3.72 -14.97
CA HIS A 195 -6.34 4.26 -13.79
C HIS A 195 -5.06 5.04 -14.13
N HIS A 196 -4.68 5.06 -15.40
CA HIS A 196 -3.68 5.94 -15.99
C HIS A 196 -4.06 7.44 -16.01
N SER A 197 -5.30 7.84 -15.68
CA SER A 197 -5.69 9.27 -15.67
C SER A 197 -4.95 10.12 -14.62
N TRP A 198 -4.33 9.49 -13.60
CA TRP A 198 -3.39 10.16 -12.69
C TRP A 198 -2.09 10.62 -13.38
N LEU A 199 -1.80 10.19 -14.61
CA LEU A 199 -0.70 10.73 -15.42
C LEU A 199 -0.89 12.22 -15.77
N HIS A 200 -2.10 12.78 -15.60
CA HIS A 200 -2.41 14.17 -15.96
C HIS A 200 -2.63 15.12 -14.78
N GLN A 201 -2.59 14.64 -13.52
CA GLN A 201 -2.57 15.55 -12.38
C GLN A 201 -1.11 15.85 -11.98
N PRO A 202 -0.66 17.11 -12.03
CA PRO A 202 0.68 17.44 -11.58
C PRO A 202 0.77 17.19 -10.07
N PHE A 203 1.63 16.23 -9.69
CA PHE A 203 2.08 15.82 -8.34
C PHE A 203 2.61 16.96 -7.43
N ARG A 204 2.33 18.23 -7.75
CA ARG A 204 2.74 19.40 -6.97
C ARG A 204 2.07 19.48 -5.59
N LYS A 205 0.84 18.97 -5.43
CA LYS A 205 0.13 19.02 -4.14
C LYS A 205 0.64 18.00 -3.12
N SER A 206 0.88 16.75 -3.52
CA SER A 206 1.37 15.70 -2.62
C SER A 206 2.81 15.97 -2.13
N LEU A 207 3.67 16.52 -2.98
CA LEU A 207 5.02 17.00 -2.59
C LEU A 207 4.98 18.24 -1.68
N GLN A 208 3.99 19.13 -1.83
CA GLN A 208 3.82 20.29 -0.94
C GLN A 208 3.37 19.86 0.45
N THR A 209 2.44 18.90 0.56
CA THR A 209 1.98 18.38 1.85
C THR A 209 3.10 17.64 2.57
N ALA A 210 3.90 16.82 1.88
CA ALA A 210 5.07 16.14 2.46
C ALA A 210 6.16 17.12 2.95
N ARG A 211 6.39 18.22 2.22
CA ARG A 211 7.35 19.28 2.62
C ARG A 211 6.86 20.11 3.82
N LYS A 212 5.55 20.27 3.99
CA LYS A 212 4.95 21.04 5.10
C LYS A 212 5.21 20.41 6.48
N TYR A 213 5.60 19.14 6.52
CA TYR A 213 5.95 18.41 7.75
C TYR A 213 7.47 18.17 7.93
N GLN A 214 8.34 18.70 7.06
CA GLN A 214 9.81 18.69 7.25
C GLN A 214 10.31 19.85 8.13
N GLY A 215 9.62 20.13 9.23
CA GLY A 215 10.00 21.15 10.18
C GLY A 215 10.52 20.55 11.49
N LYS A 216 11.84 20.56 11.66
CA LYS A 216 12.62 20.28 12.89
C LYS A 216 12.81 18.81 13.28
N ALA A 217 13.91 18.22 12.80
CA ALA A 217 14.94 17.53 13.61
C ALA A 217 15.82 16.64 12.72
N LEU A 218 16.79 17.24 12.00
CA LEU A 218 17.88 16.47 11.39
C LEU A 218 19.22 17.14 11.72
N SER A 219 19.66 16.92 12.96
CA SER A 219 21.07 17.00 13.34
C SER A 219 21.28 16.04 14.50
N LYS A 220 21.56 14.77 14.17
CA LYS A 220 22.12 13.69 15.00
C LYS A 220 21.54 12.39 14.47
N LEU A 221 22.22 11.78 13.50
CA LEU A 221 22.23 10.31 13.26
C LEU A 221 22.95 9.93 11.95
N PHE A 222 24.03 10.63 11.55
CA PHE A 222 25.00 10.04 10.61
C PHE A 222 26.41 10.58 10.92
N PRO A 223 27.32 9.77 11.49
CA PRO A 223 28.73 10.12 11.48
C PRO A 223 29.24 10.06 10.04
N ARG A 224 29.73 11.20 9.54
CA ARG A 224 30.44 11.32 8.26
C ARG A 224 31.80 10.65 8.35
N HIS A 225 31.98 9.42 7.91
CA HIS A 225 33.29 8.85 7.53
C HIS A 225 32.99 7.77 6.45
N GLY A 226 33.61 7.71 5.27
CA GLY A 226 34.70 8.48 4.69
C GLY A 226 34.72 8.30 3.17
N LEU A 227 35.34 9.26 2.52
CA LEU A 227 35.69 9.28 1.11
C LEU A 227 36.68 8.14 0.81
N ILE A 228 36.43 7.35 -0.24
CA ILE A 228 37.50 6.71 -0.99
C ILE A 228 37.78 7.63 -2.16
N GLU A 229 38.90 8.34 -2.07
CA GLU A 229 39.59 8.91 -3.22
C GLU A 229 40.39 7.81 -3.94
N ARG A 230 40.47 7.99 -5.26
CA ARG A 230 41.25 7.31 -6.31
C ARG A 230 40.60 6.09 -6.96
#